data_AF-A0A934BHA3-F1
#
_entry.id   AF-A0A934BHA3-F1
#
_cell.length_a   1.000
_cell.length_b   1.000
_cell.length_c   1.000
_cell.angle_alpha   90.00
_cell.angle_beta   90.00
_cell.angle_gamma   90.00
#
_symmetry.space_group_name_H-M   'P 1'
#
loop_
_entity.id
_entity.type
_entity.pdbx_description
1 polymer ?
#
loop_
_entity_poly.entity_id
_entity_poly.type
_entity_poly.pdbx_seq_one_letter_code
_entity_poly.pdbx_strand_id
1 'polypeptide(L)' 'AIKRVIAYQIEMEMKKAKLTKAAMAEKMHTSRSALDRLLDPTNVSITLQTLESAALALGKNLKVELA' A
#
# COMPACT_ATOMS: atom_id res chain seq x y z
N ALA A 1 11.95 6.58 8.18
CA ALA A 1 12.65 5.43 7.55
C ALA A 1 11.69 4.30 7.15
N ILE A 2 10.88 3.76 8.08
CA ILE A 2 9.96 2.62 7.85
C ILE A 2 8.99 2.85 6.68
N LYS A 3 8.41 4.06 6.57
CA LYS A 3 7.46 4.41 5.49
C LYS A 3 7.98 4.10 4.08
N ARG A 4 9.26 4.36 3.82
CA ARG A 4 9.91 4.11 2.53
C ARG A 4 9.98 2.61 2.24
N VAL A 5 10.29 1.81 3.26
CA VAL A 5 10.32 0.34 3.16
C VAL A 5 8.94 -0.19 2.83
N ILE A 6 7.90 0.29 3.53
CA ILE A 6 6.51 -0.14 3.30
C ILE A 6 6.04 0.24 1.89
N ALA A 7 6.23 1.50 1.48
CA ALA A 7 5.88 1.95 0.14
C ALA A 7 6.54 1.09 -0.94
N TYR A 8 7.84 0.86 -0.81
CA TYR A 8 8.60 0.02 -1.73
C TYR A 8 8.06 -1.43 -1.77
N GLN A 9 7.75 -2.03 -0.62
CA GLN A 9 7.17 -3.38 -0.58
C GLN A 9 5.83 -3.44 -1.31
N ILE A 10 4.93 -2.48 -1.08
CA ILE A 10 3.63 -2.43 -1.77
C ILE A 10 3.82 -2.29 -3.28
N GLU A 11 4.69 -1.38 -3.74
CA GLU A 11 4.97 -1.22 -5.18
C GLU A 11 5.54 -2.49 -5.81
N MET A 12 6.41 -3.21 -5.11
CA MET A 12 6.98 -4.48 -5.58
C MET A 12 5.92 -5.57 -5.69
N GLU A 13 5.01 -5.69 -4.72
CA GLU A 13 3.92 -6.65 -4.77
C GLU A 13 2.90 -6.31 -5.87
N MET A 14 2.60 -5.02 -6.10
CA MET A 14 1.79 -4.59 -7.24
C MET A 14 2.44 -5.01 -8.57
N LYS A 15 3.75 -4.82 -8.72
CA LYS A 15 4.49 -5.25 -9.93
C LYS A 15 4.41 -6.77 -10.13
N LYS A 16 4.61 -7.55 -9.08
CA LYS A 16 4.49 -9.03 -9.12
C LYS A 16 3.07 -9.46 -9.54
N ALA A 17 2.05 -8.78 -9.02
CA ALA A 17 0.66 -9.02 -9.37
C ALA A 17 0.23 -8.40 -10.72
N LYS A 18 1.13 -7.72 -11.43
CA LYS A 18 0.83 -6.96 -12.67
C LYS A 18 -0.32 -5.96 -12.50
N LEU A 19 -0.44 -5.36 -11.32
CA LEU A 19 -1.47 -4.38 -11.00
C LEU A 19 -1.01 -2.96 -11.31
N THR A 20 -1.82 -2.24 -12.06
CA THR A 20 -1.64 -0.79 -12.24
C THR A 20 -2.09 -0.04 -11.00
N LYS A 21 -1.66 1.22 -10.85
CA LYS A 21 -2.15 2.10 -9.78
C LYS A 21 -3.67 2.28 -9.82
N ALA A 22 -4.26 2.37 -11.00
CA ALA A 22 -5.71 2.50 -11.15
C ALA A 22 -6.44 1.24 -10.64
N ALA A 23 -6.01 0.05 -11.09
CA ALA A 23 -6.59 -1.22 -10.67
C ALA A 23 -6.40 -1.49 -9.16
N MET A 24 -5.25 -1.08 -8.61
CA MET A 24 -5.00 -1.18 -7.17
C MET A 24 -5.92 -0.27 -6.36
N ALA A 25 -6.06 0.99 -6.78
CA ALA A 25 -6.95 1.94 -6.11
C ALA A 25 -8.42 1.46 -6.13
N GLU A 26 -8.86 0.89 -7.26
CA GLU A 26 -10.18 0.28 -7.39
C GLU A 26 -10.37 -0.91 -6.43
N LYS A 27 -9.40 -1.83 -6.37
CA LYS A 27 -9.42 -2.98 -5.44
C LYS A 27 -9.40 -2.56 -3.97
N MET A 28 -8.77 -1.45 -3.65
CA MET A 28 -8.74 -0.86 -2.31
C MET A 28 -10.01 -0.07 -1.97
N HIS A 29 -10.94 0.11 -2.92
CA HIS A 29 -12.10 0.99 -2.80
C HIS A 29 -11.69 2.43 -2.41
N THR A 30 -10.65 2.96 -3.04
CA THR A 30 -10.11 4.28 -2.76
C THR A 30 -9.78 5.06 -4.03
N SER A 31 -9.44 6.34 -3.89
CA SER A 31 -9.03 7.16 -5.03
C SER A 31 -7.56 6.90 -5.42
N ARG A 32 -7.22 7.15 -6.69
CA ARG A 32 -5.82 7.12 -7.13
C ARG A 32 -4.92 8.04 -6.32
N SER A 33 -5.42 9.21 -5.91
CA SER A 33 -4.67 10.15 -5.08
C SER A 33 -4.42 9.64 -3.66
N ALA A 34 -5.35 8.85 -3.10
CA ALA A 34 -5.13 8.17 -1.82
C ALA A 34 -4.08 7.07 -1.94
N LEU A 35 -4.09 6.30 -3.03
CA LEU A 35 -3.03 5.35 -3.32
C LEU A 35 -1.67 6.05 -3.52
N ASP A 36 -1.62 7.15 -4.26
CA ASP A 36 -0.37 7.89 -4.45
C ASP A 36 0.19 8.39 -3.11
N ARG A 37 -0.66 8.86 -2.18
CA ARG A 37 -0.24 9.18 -0.80
C ARG A 37 0.26 7.98 -0.02
N LEU A 38 -0.29 6.78 -0.24
CA LEU A 38 0.20 5.54 0.35
C LEU A 38 1.55 5.13 -0.24
N LEU A 39 1.80 5.34 -1.53
CA LEU A 39 3.06 4.98 -2.19
C LEU A 39 4.13 6.05 -2.03
N ASP A 40 3.77 7.28 -1.67
CA ASP A 40 4.70 8.36 -1.41
C ASP A 40 5.57 8.06 -0.16
N PRO A 41 6.91 7.96 -0.29
CA PRO A 41 7.80 7.71 0.83
C PRO A 41 7.98 8.94 1.75
N THR A 42 7.60 10.13 1.30
CA THR A 42 7.70 11.39 2.04
C THR A 42 6.44 11.70 2.86
N ASN A 43 5.30 11.11 2.48
CA ASN A 43 4.09 11.17 3.28
C ASN A 43 4.21 10.27 4.52
N VAL A 44 4.57 10.88 5.65
CA VAL A 44 4.89 10.19 6.91
C VAL A 44 3.68 9.62 7.64
N SER A 45 2.47 10.16 7.42
CA SER A 45 1.27 9.72 8.14
C SER A 45 0.38 8.84 7.27
N ILE A 46 0.22 7.59 7.71
CA ILE A 46 -0.68 6.60 7.13
C ILE A 46 -1.29 5.75 8.25
N THR A 47 -2.53 5.30 8.06
CA THR A 47 -3.25 4.50 9.07
C THR A 47 -3.03 3.01 8.87
N LEU A 48 -3.14 2.22 9.94
CA LEU A 48 -3.14 0.75 9.86
C LEU A 48 -4.25 0.24 8.93
N GLN A 49 -5.43 0.88 8.94
CA GLN A 49 -6.54 0.54 8.04
C GLN A 49 -6.16 0.72 6.56
N THR A 50 -5.37 1.74 6.22
CA THR A 50 -4.89 1.97 4.85
C THR A 50 -3.91 0.87 4.44
N LEU A 51 -3.03 0.43 5.35
CA LEU A 51 -2.11 -0.68 5.11
C LEU A 51 -2.83 -2.01 4.95
N GLU A 52 -3.83 -2.27 5.78
CA GLU A 52 -4.65 -3.47 5.72
C GLU A 52 -5.43 -3.53 4.39
N SER A 53 -6.07 -2.42 3.98
CA SER A 53 -6.76 -2.34 2.68
C SER A 53 -5.81 -2.64 1.51
N ALA A 54 -4.58 -2.11 1.55
CA ALA A 54 -3.59 -2.39 0.52
C ALA A 54 -3.15 -3.87 0.52
N ALA A 55 -2.95 -4.47 1.70
CA ALA A 55 -2.61 -5.88 1.83
C ALA A 55 -3.73 -6.76 1.25
N LEU A 56 -4.99 -6.50 1.62
CA LEU A 56 -6.17 -7.23 1.14
C LEU A 56 -6.35 -7.10 -0.37
N ALA A 57 -6.15 -5.90 -0.94
CA ALA A 57 -6.19 -5.68 -2.38
C ALA A 57 -5.12 -6.49 -3.15
N LEU A 58 -4.03 -6.83 -2.49
CA LEU A 58 -2.96 -7.71 -3.00
C LEU A 58 -3.16 -9.19 -2.65
N GLY A 59 -4.28 -9.57 -2.02
CA GLY A 59 -4.54 -10.93 -1.57
C GLY A 59 -3.64 -11.39 -0.42
N LYS A 60 -3.22 -10.47 0.45
CA LYS A 60 -2.32 -10.69 1.59
C LYS A 60 -2.96 -10.20 2.89
N ASN A 61 -2.32 -10.53 4.01
CA ASN A 61 -2.69 -10.04 5.34
C ASN A 61 -1.61 -9.10 5.89
N LEU A 62 -2.02 -8.06 6.62
CA LEU A 62 -1.09 -7.19 7.33
C LEU A 62 -0.57 -7.90 8.58
N LYS A 63 0.76 -7.97 8.73
CA LYS A 63 1.43 -8.43 9.96
C LYS A 63 2.30 -7.31 10.49
N VAL A 64 2.15 -6.96 11.77
CA VAL A 64 2.93 -5.93 12.45
C VAL A 64 3.56 -6.54 13.69
N GLU A 65 4.85 -6.31 13.87
CA GLU A 65 5.64 -6.76 15.02
C GLU A 65 6.44 -5.58 15.55
N LEU A 66 6.58 -5.50 16.88
CA LEU A 66 7.43 -4.53 17.54
C LEU A 66 8.73 -5.23 17.95
N ALA A 67 9.85 -4.54 17.79
CA ALA A 67 11.18 -5.00 18.17
C ALA A 67 11.61 -4.41 19.51
#